data_AF-A0A7S2KWL6-F1
#
_entry.id   AF-A0A7S2KWL6-F1
#
_cell.length_a   1.000
_cell.length_b   1.000
_cell.length_c   1.000
_cell.angle_alpha   90.00
_cell.angle_beta   90.00
_cell.angle_gamma   90.00
#
_symmetry.space_group_name_H-M   'P 1'
#
loop_
_entity.id
_entity.type
_entity.pdbx_description
1 polymer ?
#
loop_
_entity_poly.entity_id
_entity_poly.type
_entity_poly.pdbx_seq_one_letter_code
_entity_poly.pdbx_strand_id
1 'polypeptide(L)'
;AANDNNTTIPSLIVFDLDNTLWSPELYQLRMLQRNNQYPVARKDVKLFPAIESILSSIRCDLEENGDASIFSKTKFAVASRTKSVEWARNLLEQFGLADFFHFCEIFPGDKKSHFSRLKEQSGIDYHDMLFFDDSR
;
A
#
# COMPACT_ATOMS: atom_id res chain seq x y z
N ALA A 1 38.75 3.53 -7.24
CA ALA A 1 37.50 2.75 -7.38
C ALA A 1 36.44 3.49 -6.62
N ALA A 2 35.48 4.09 -7.31
CA ALA A 2 34.34 4.72 -6.65
C ALA A 2 33.51 3.61 -6.00
N ASN A 3 33.21 3.75 -4.71
CA ASN A 3 32.22 2.91 -4.04
C ASN A 3 30.84 3.27 -4.62
N ASP A 4 30.45 2.60 -5.70
CA ASP A 4 29.05 2.51 -6.11
C ASP A 4 28.31 1.65 -5.09
N ASN A 5 28.02 2.22 -3.93
CA ASN A 5 26.89 1.77 -3.11
C ASN A 5 25.62 2.27 -3.81
N ASN A 6 25.37 1.79 -5.03
CA ASN A 6 24.18 2.09 -5.81
C ASN A 6 23.03 1.32 -5.15
N THR A 7 22.49 1.86 -4.05
CA THR A 7 21.28 1.34 -3.44
C THR A 7 20.14 1.59 -4.41
N THR A 8 19.88 0.61 -5.27
CA THR A 8 18.77 0.65 -6.22
C THR A 8 17.47 0.52 -5.45
N ILE A 9 16.72 1.62 -5.32
CA ILE A 9 15.36 1.57 -4.81
C ILE A 9 14.50 0.79 -5.83
N PRO A 10 13.62 -0.13 -5.38
CA PRO A 10 12.72 -0.86 -6.26
C PRO A 10 11.86 0.07 -7.11
N SER A 11 11.62 -0.31 -8.37
CA SER A 11 10.76 0.45 -9.29
C SER A 11 9.29 0.40 -8.89
N LEU A 12 8.87 -0.66 -8.18
CA LEU A 12 7.53 -0.79 -7.61
C LEU A 12 7.60 -1.28 -6.16
N ILE A 13 7.03 -0.52 -5.23
CA ILE A 13 6.85 -0.96 -3.85
C ILE A 13 5.36 -1.27 -3.63
N VAL A 14 5.07 -2.50 -3.23
CA VAL A 14 3.72 -3.03 -3.04
C VAL A 14 3.48 -3.28 -1.55
N PHE A 15 2.32 -2.90 -1.04
CA PHE A 15 1.89 -3.16 0.33
C PHE A 15 0.63 -4.04 0.34
N ASP A 16 0.55 -4.99 1.26
CA ASP A 16 -0.76 -5.48 1.75
C ASP A 16 -1.45 -4.40 2.60
N LEU A 17 -2.68 -4.65 3.05
CA LEU A 17 -3.46 -3.69 3.85
C LEU A 17 -3.53 -4.11 5.32
N ASP A 18 -4.19 -5.24 5.57
CA ASP A 18 -4.51 -5.71 6.91
C ASP A 18 -3.22 -6.16 7.60
N ASN A 19 -2.98 -5.66 8.82
CA ASN A 19 -1.73 -5.83 9.58
C ASN A 19 -0.44 -5.36 8.87
N THR A 20 -0.55 -4.67 7.73
CA THR A 20 0.58 -4.07 7.03
C THR A 20 0.51 -2.55 7.10
N LEU A 21 -0.58 -1.95 6.62
CA LEU A 21 -0.80 -0.50 6.75
C LEU A 21 -1.54 -0.15 8.04
N TRP A 22 -2.53 -0.96 8.41
CA TRP A 22 -3.43 -0.66 9.52
C TRP A 22 -3.79 -1.88 10.37
N SER A 23 -4.39 -1.58 11.52
CA SER A 23 -5.11 -2.54 12.35
C SER A 23 -6.44 -1.94 12.83
N PRO A 24 -7.44 -2.76 13.22
CA PRO A 24 -7.49 -4.21 13.07
C PRO A 24 -7.67 -4.65 11.60
N GLU A 25 -7.58 -5.95 11.34
CA GLU A 25 -7.95 -6.53 10.04
C GLU A 25 -9.45 -6.34 9.79
N LEU A 26 -9.86 -6.07 8.55
CA LEU A 26 -11.26 -5.71 8.25
C LEU A 26 -12.28 -6.79 8.63
N TYR A 27 -11.92 -8.07 8.61
CA TYR A 27 -12.85 -9.16 9.01
C TYR A 27 -13.18 -9.15 10.51
N GLN A 28 -12.37 -8.46 11.32
CA GLN A 28 -12.57 -8.36 12.77
C GLN A 28 -13.72 -7.39 13.11
N LEU A 29 -14.09 -6.49 12.18
CA LEU A 29 -15.12 -5.47 12.35
C LEU A 29 -16.55 -6.00 12.11
N ARG A 30 -16.86 -7.19 12.64
CA ARG A 30 -18.13 -7.90 12.39
C ARG A 30 -19.37 -7.13 12.86
N MET A 31 -19.26 -6.35 13.93
CA MET A 31 -20.39 -5.57 14.45
C MET A 31 -20.81 -4.47 13.47
N LEU A 32 -19.85 -3.74 12.90
CA LEU A 32 -20.12 -2.73 11.88
C LEU A 32 -20.77 -3.36 10.65
N GLN A 33 -20.26 -4.52 10.23
CA GLN A 33 -20.79 -5.24 9.08
C GLN A 33 -22.27 -5.63 9.30
N ARG A 34 -22.60 -6.17 10.48
CA ARG A 34 -23.98 -6.56 10.83
C ARG A 34 -24.92 -5.36 10.90
N ASN A 35 -24.40 -4.20 11.28
CA ASN A 35 -25.17 -2.96 11.35
C ASN A 35 -25.20 -2.19 10.02
N ASN A 36 -24.62 -2.75 8.94
CA ASN A 36 -24.48 -2.09 7.64
C ASN A 36 -23.78 -0.72 7.72
N GLN A 37 -22.77 -0.62 8.59
CA GLN A 37 -21.97 0.58 8.80
C GLN A 37 -20.58 0.40 8.19
N TYR A 38 -20.08 1.47 7.56
CA TYR A 38 -18.71 1.52 7.09
C TYR A 38 -17.76 1.86 8.24
N PRO A 39 -16.55 1.27 8.28
CA PRO A 39 -15.53 1.64 9.26
C PRO A 39 -15.02 3.06 9.03
N VAL A 40 -14.74 3.75 10.13
CA VAL A 40 -14.21 5.12 10.13
C VAL A 40 -12.72 5.10 10.45
N ALA A 41 -11.91 5.69 9.59
CA ALA A 41 -10.47 5.86 9.79
C ALA A 41 -10.18 6.63 11.08
N ARG A 42 -9.07 6.30 11.75
CA ARG A 42 -8.63 6.83 13.05
C ARG A 42 -9.55 6.49 14.24
N LYS A 43 -10.73 5.93 14.01
CA LYS A 43 -11.67 5.48 15.05
C LYS A 43 -11.74 3.95 15.12
N ASP A 44 -12.23 3.32 14.06
CA ASP A 44 -12.46 1.88 13.98
C ASP A 44 -11.25 1.15 13.39
N VAL A 45 -10.52 1.82 12.49
CA VAL A 45 -9.26 1.36 11.87
C VAL A 45 -8.21 2.45 12.00
N LYS A 46 -6.97 2.09 12.35
CA LYS A 46 -5.86 3.03 12.52
C LYS A 46 -4.63 2.53 11.77
N LEU A 47 -3.96 3.45 11.08
CA LEU A 47 -2.64 3.18 10.53
C LEU A 47 -1.67 2.86 11.67
N PHE A 48 -0.66 2.04 11.41
CA PHE A 48 0.46 1.92 12.33
C PHE A 48 1.23 3.25 12.37
N PRO A 49 1.68 3.74 13.55
CA PRO A 49 2.42 5.01 13.64
C PRO A 49 3.70 5.03 12.77
N ALA A 50 4.34 3.88 12.60
CA ALA A 50 5.49 3.73 11.71
C ALA A 50 5.10 3.93 10.24
N ILE A 51 3.93 3.43 9.81
CA ILE A 51 3.44 3.62 8.44
C ILE A 51 3.12 5.09 8.19
N GLU A 52 2.49 5.79 9.14
CA GLU A 52 2.30 7.24 9.02
C GLU A 52 3.64 7.97 8.82
N SER A 53 4.63 7.63 9.63
CA SER A 53 5.98 8.22 9.53
C SER A 53 6.68 7.92 8.20
N ILE A 54 6.59 6.68 7.72
CA ILE A 54 7.19 6.24 6.44
C ILE A 54 6.53 6.97 5.28
N LEU A 55 5.19 6.99 5.21
CA LEU A 55 4.46 7.62 4.12
C LEU A 55 4.66 9.14 4.10
N SER A 56 4.69 9.80 5.27
CA SER A 56 5.05 11.21 5.37
C SER A 56 6.47 11.48 4.88
N SER A 57 7.44 10.64 5.26
CA SER A 57 8.83 10.81 4.83
C SER A 57 8.98 10.66 3.32
N ILE A 58 8.30 9.70 2.70
CA ILE A 58 8.28 9.51 1.25
C ILE A 58 7.67 10.73 0.55
N ARG A 59 6.53 11.23 1.04
CA ARG A 59 5.88 12.42 0.47
C ARG A 59 6.77 13.65 0.57
N CYS A 60 7.35 13.91 1.74
CA CYS A 60 8.27 15.04 1.93
C CYS A 60 9.46 14.94 0.98
N ASP A 61 10.07 13.76 0.82
CA ASP A 61 11.19 13.58 -0.12
C ASP A 61 10.77 13.85 -1.57
N LEU A 62 9.61 13.34 -2.01
CA LEU A 62 9.09 13.60 -3.35
C LEU A 62 8.75 15.07 -3.59
N GLU A 63 8.15 15.74 -2.60
CA GLU A 63 7.74 17.14 -2.67
C GLU A 63 8.94 18.11 -2.64
N GLU A 64 9.92 17.86 -1.77
CA GLU A 64 11.09 18.72 -1.60
C GLU A 64 12.14 18.51 -2.70
N ASN A 65 12.35 17.28 -3.16
CA ASN A 65 13.45 16.94 -4.07
C ASN A 65 13.01 16.70 -5.52
N GLY A 66 11.73 16.44 -5.80
CA GLY A 66 11.23 16.21 -7.16
C GLY A 66 12.03 15.12 -7.89
N ASP A 67 12.61 15.45 -9.05
CA ASP A 67 13.44 14.52 -9.83
C ASP A 67 14.70 14.03 -9.09
N ALA A 68 15.17 14.77 -8.07
CA ALA A 68 16.30 14.39 -7.24
C ALA A 68 15.92 13.45 -6.08
N SER A 69 14.63 13.21 -5.83
CA SER A 69 14.15 12.25 -4.84
C SER A 69 14.68 10.85 -5.12
N ILE A 70 14.99 10.10 -4.08
CA ILE A 70 15.38 8.68 -4.21
C ILE A 70 14.21 7.80 -4.66
N PHE A 71 12.97 8.29 -4.52
CA PHE A 71 11.74 7.64 -4.95
C PHE A 71 11.18 8.21 -6.25
N SER A 72 11.88 9.13 -6.93
CA SER A 72 11.39 9.79 -8.16
C SER A 72 10.99 8.82 -9.28
N LYS A 73 11.57 7.61 -9.29
CA LYS A 73 11.28 6.54 -10.25
C LYS A 73 10.50 5.37 -9.65
N THR A 74 10.09 5.45 -8.39
CA THR A 74 9.40 4.40 -7.67
C THR A 74 7.89 4.64 -7.72
N LYS A 75 7.16 3.63 -8.17
CA LYS A 75 5.70 3.58 -8.05
C LYS A 75 5.30 2.85 -6.77
N PHE A 76 4.14 3.19 -6.24
CA PHE A 76 3.60 2.56 -5.04
C PHE A 76 2.28 1.87 -5.36
N ALA A 77 2.03 0.69 -4.78
CA ALA A 77 0.81 -0.06 -5.02
C ALA A 77 0.28 -0.78 -3.78
N VAL A 78 -0.99 -1.17 -3.86
CA VAL A 78 -1.65 -2.07 -2.90
C VAL A 78 -1.98 -3.39 -3.58
N ALA A 79 -1.76 -4.50 -2.87
CA ALA A 79 -2.24 -5.83 -3.22
C ALA A 79 -2.92 -6.47 -1.99
N SER A 80 -4.26 -6.52 -1.92
CA SER A 80 -4.98 -7.05 -0.76
C SER A 80 -6.04 -8.09 -1.11
N ARG A 81 -6.06 -9.18 -0.33
CA ARG A 81 -7.01 -10.29 -0.48
C ARG A 81 -8.32 -10.09 0.28
N THR A 82 -8.54 -8.91 0.86
CA THR A 82 -9.72 -8.67 1.71
C THR A 82 -11.03 -8.87 0.94
N LYS A 83 -12.03 -9.44 1.62
CA LYS A 83 -13.40 -9.56 1.08
C LYS A 83 -14.17 -8.26 1.18
N SER A 84 -13.75 -7.36 2.08
CA SER A 84 -14.39 -6.06 2.30
C SER A 84 -13.81 -5.00 1.37
N VAL A 85 -13.90 -5.25 0.06
CA VAL A 85 -13.25 -4.43 -0.99
C VAL A 85 -13.66 -2.96 -0.92
N GLU A 86 -14.97 -2.69 -0.74
CA GLU A 86 -15.49 -1.32 -0.66
C GLU A 86 -14.99 -0.60 0.59
N TRP A 87 -14.94 -1.28 1.74
CA TRP A 87 -14.41 -0.71 2.98
C TRP A 87 -12.94 -0.37 2.86
N ALA A 88 -12.13 -1.25 2.25
CA ALA A 88 -10.72 -1.00 2.02
C ALA A 88 -10.48 0.26 1.17
N ARG A 89 -11.21 0.39 0.05
CA ARG A 89 -11.12 1.60 -0.80
C ARG A 89 -11.54 2.86 -0.05
N ASN A 90 -12.67 2.81 0.65
CA ASN A 90 -13.15 3.95 1.41
C ASN A 90 -12.21 4.35 2.55
N LEU A 91 -11.55 3.40 3.21
CA LEU A 91 -10.54 3.69 4.22
C LEU A 91 -9.30 4.34 3.61
N LEU A 92 -8.83 3.88 2.45
CA LEU A 92 -7.71 4.53 1.73
C LEU A 92 -8.04 6.00 1.41
N GLU A 93 -9.27 6.31 1.02
CA GLU A 93 -9.73 7.69 0.83
C GLU A 93 -9.70 8.48 2.15
N GLN A 94 -10.30 7.95 3.23
CA GLN A 94 -10.36 8.63 4.53
C GLN A 94 -8.96 8.88 5.15
N PHE A 95 -7.99 8.01 4.87
CA PHE A 95 -6.59 8.20 5.26
C PHE A 95 -5.81 9.13 4.33
N GLY A 96 -6.39 9.57 3.21
CA GLY A 96 -5.71 10.40 2.21
C GLY A 96 -4.64 9.63 1.41
N LEU A 97 -4.79 8.31 1.30
CA LEU A 97 -3.85 7.41 0.61
C LEU A 97 -4.30 7.01 -0.80
N ALA A 98 -5.51 7.37 -1.21
CA ALA A 98 -6.04 7.06 -2.54
C ALA A 98 -5.11 7.56 -3.66
N ASP A 99 -4.62 8.81 -3.55
CA ASP A 99 -3.73 9.42 -4.55
C ASP A 99 -2.25 9.07 -4.34
N PHE A 100 -1.91 8.38 -3.25
CA PHE A 100 -0.52 7.93 -3.01
C PHE A 100 -0.20 6.66 -3.80
N PHE A 101 -1.14 5.74 -3.88
CA PHE A 101 -0.96 4.48 -4.58
C PHE A 101 -1.32 4.61 -6.05
N HIS A 102 -0.35 4.33 -6.91
CA HIS A 102 -0.50 4.36 -8.36
C HIS A 102 -1.38 3.21 -8.87
N PHE A 103 -1.37 2.07 -8.16
CA PHE A 103 -2.14 0.88 -8.50
C PHE A 103 -2.76 0.26 -7.24
N CYS A 104 -4.01 -0.18 -7.33
CA CYS A 104 -4.73 -0.79 -6.21
C CYS A 104 -5.43 -2.09 -6.64
N GLU A 105 -4.77 -3.22 -6.42
CA GLU A 105 -5.37 -4.55 -6.60
C GLU A 105 -5.97 -5.01 -5.28
N ILE A 106 -7.29 -4.86 -5.12
CA ILE A 106 -8.01 -5.25 -3.90
C ILE A 106 -9.17 -6.17 -4.29
N PHE A 107 -8.98 -7.48 -4.13
CA PHE A 107 -10.02 -8.48 -4.39
C PHE A 107 -9.70 -9.83 -3.72
N PRO A 108 -10.71 -10.66 -3.40
CA PRO A 108 -10.46 -12.01 -2.92
C PRO A 108 -9.71 -12.86 -3.96
N GLY A 109 -8.65 -13.56 -3.55
CA GLY A 109 -7.87 -14.41 -4.44
C GLY A 109 -6.49 -14.70 -3.89
N ASP A 110 -5.57 -15.12 -4.74
CA ASP A 110 -4.16 -15.29 -4.39
C ASP A 110 -3.31 -14.09 -4.82
N LYS A 111 -2.15 -13.90 -4.18
CA LYS A 111 -1.23 -12.80 -4.50
C LYS A 111 -0.61 -12.93 -5.89
N LYS A 112 -0.52 -14.14 -6.48
CA LYS A 112 0.01 -14.30 -7.84
C LYS A 112 -0.87 -13.58 -8.86
N SER A 113 -2.19 -13.68 -8.70
CA SER A 113 -3.17 -13.00 -9.55
C SER A 113 -3.08 -11.48 -9.41
N HIS A 114 -2.90 -10.98 -8.19
CA HIS A 114 -2.69 -9.55 -7.92
C HIS A 114 -1.41 -9.04 -8.59
N PHE A 115 -0.30 -9.74 -8.38
CA PHE A 115 1.00 -9.35 -8.94
C PHE A 115 1.03 -9.47 -10.47
N SER A 116 0.31 -10.44 -11.06
CA SER A 116 0.17 -10.53 -12.52
C SER A 116 -0.49 -9.27 -13.09
N ARG A 117 -1.54 -8.76 -12.44
CA ARG A 117 -2.22 -7.53 -12.85
C ARG A 117 -1.37 -6.29 -12.59
N LEU A 118 -0.67 -6.22 -11.44
CA LEU A 118 0.27 -5.14 -11.16
C LEU A 118 1.38 -5.07 -12.21
N LYS A 119 1.95 -6.21 -12.61
CA LYS A 119 2.95 -6.28 -13.68
C LYS A 119 2.37 -5.79 -15.01
N GLU A 120 1.18 -6.24 -15.38
CA GLU A 120 0.50 -5.82 -16.62
C GLU A 120 0.22 -4.30 -16.63
N GLN A 121 -0.29 -3.73 -15.54
CA GLN A 121 -0.62 -2.31 -15.44
C GLN A 121 0.62 -1.41 -15.34
N SER A 122 1.63 -1.84 -14.59
CA SER A 122 2.82 -1.02 -14.32
C SER A 122 3.89 -1.13 -15.39
N GLY A 123 3.94 -2.26 -16.11
CA GLY A 123 5.03 -2.62 -17.02
C GLY A 123 6.33 -3.00 -16.31
N ILE A 124 6.32 -3.17 -14.98
CA ILE A 124 7.52 -3.43 -14.16
C ILE A 124 7.68 -4.93 -13.95
N ASP A 125 8.90 -5.45 -14.09
CA ASP A 125 9.18 -6.87 -13.87
C ASP A 125 9.25 -7.22 -12.38
N TYR A 126 8.94 -8.48 -12.04
CA TYR A 126 8.88 -8.93 -10.65
C TYR A 126 10.19 -8.73 -9.86
N HIS A 127 11.34 -8.77 -10.52
CA HIS A 127 12.64 -8.59 -9.87
C HIS A 127 12.91 -7.14 -9.44
N ASP A 128 12.15 -6.18 -9.99
CA ASP A 128 12.19 -4.77 -9.62
C ASP A 128 11.08 -4.38 -8.65
N MET A 129 10.33 -5.36 -8.13
CA MET A 129 9.27 -5.16 -7.16
C MET A 129 9.73 -5.51 -5.74
N LEU A 130 9.35 -4.71 -4.76
CA LEU A 130 9.45 -5.05 -3.34
C LEU A 130 8.05 -5.14 -2.74
N PHE A 131 7.82 -6.17 -1.94
CA PHE A 131 6.51 -6.46 -1.38
C PHE A 131 6.56 -6.59 0.14
N PHE A 132 5.68 -5.85 0.83
CA PHE A 132 5.47 -5.94 2.27
C PHE A 132 4.11 -6.58 2.57
N ASP A 133 4.13 -7.68 3.33
CA ASP A 133 2.94 -8.44 3.74
C ASP A 133 3.19 -9.05 5.13
N ASP A 134 2.19 -9.05 6.00
CA ASP A 134 2.22 -9.69 7.32
C ASP A 134 2.01 -11.23 7.23
N SER A 135 1.41 -11.71 6.14
CA SER A 135 1.05 -13.11 5.98
C SER A 135 2.23 -13.99 5.59
N ARG A 136 2.32 -15.16 6.24
CA ARG A 136 3.28 -16.25 5.94
C ARG A 136 2.91 -17.02 4.69
#